data_AF-A0A0S8BTW4-F1
#
_entry.id   AF-A0A0S8BTW4-F1
#
_cell.length_a   1.000
_cell.length_b   1.000
_cell.length_c   1.000
_cell.angle_alpha   90.00
_cell.angle_beta   90.00
_cell.angle_gamma   90.00
#
_symmetry.space_group_name_H-M   'P 1'
#
loop_
_entity.id
_entity.type
_entity.pdbx_description
1 polymer ?
#
loop_
_entity_poly.entity_id
_entity_poly.type
_entity_poly.pdbx_seq_one_letter_code
_entity_poly.pdbx_strand_id
1 'polypeptide(L)' 'MSRADFPSGAAIEAARQLTERSLTAEAFDAYVNAPVSEGEREEALRLIRWFSKRYPTPAERLAYVRRAYARWSQPHRG' A
#
# COMPACT_ATOMS: atom_id res chain seq x y z
N MET A 1 0.46 14.23 -20.42
CA MET A 1 -0.57 13.35 -19.83
C MET A 1 -1.92 13.91 -20.23
N SER A 2 -2.77 13.10 -20.86
CA SER A 2 -4.07 13.53 -21.38
C SER A 2 -5.10 13.47 -20.25
N ARG A 3 -6.21 14.21 -20.38
CA ARG A 3 -7.33 14.21 -19.41
C ARG A 3 -8.00 12.82 -19.26
N ALA A 4 -7.64 11.86 -20.12
CA ALA A 4 -8.09 10.47 -20.10
C ALA A 4 -7.31 9.56 -19.12
N ASP A 5 -6.20 10.04 -18.53
CA ASP A 5 -5.36 9.24 -17.61
C ASP A 5 -5.82 9.34 -16.14
N PHE A 6 -6.87 10.12 -15.85
CA PHE A 6 -7.38 10.31 -14.49
C PHE A 6 -8.60 9.42 -14.22
N PRO A 7 -8.66 8.75 -13.05
CA PRO A 7 -9.82 7.96 -12.67
C PRO A 7 -11.07 8.86 -12.62
N SER A 8 -12.19 8.34 -13.11
CA SER A 8 -13.47 9.05 -13.04
C SER A 8 -13.87 9.30 -11.58
N GLY A 9 -14.70 10.31 -11.33
CA GLY A 9 -15.23 10.57 -9.98
C GLY A 9 -15.94 9.36 -9.38
N ALA A 10 -16.62 8.57 -10.21
CA ALA A 10 -17.24 7.31 -9.79
C ALA A 10 -16.22 6.24 -9.38
N ALA A 11 -15.08 6.14 -10.08
CA ALA A 11 -14.00 5.22 -9.72
C ALA A 11 -13.33 5.63 -8.40
N ILE A 12 -13.14 6.94 -8.17
CA ILE A 12 -12.62 7.47 -6.90
C ILE A 12 -13.57 7.15 -5.74
N GLU A 13 -14.87 7.38 -5.92
CA GLU A 13 -15.86 7.11 -4.88
C GLU A 13 -15.99 5.60 -4.58
N ALA A 14 -15.94 4.73 -5.60
CA ALA A 14 -15.93 3.29 -5.41
C ALA A 14 -14.67 2.82 -4.66
N ALA A 15 -13.50 3.39 -4.99
CA ALA A 15 -12.27 3.11 -4.26
C ALA A 15 -12.38 3.54 -2.80
N ARG A 16 -12.91 4.73 -2.53
CA ARG A 16 -13.14 5.24 -1.17
C ARG A 16 -14.03 4.30 -0.36
N GLN A 17 -15.18 3.92 -0.91
CA GLN A 17 -16.12 3.01 -0.25
C GLN A 17 -15.47 1.65 0.05
N LEU A 18 -14.65 1.13 -0.86
CA LEU A 18 -13.93 -0.11 -0.65
C LEU A 18 -12.86 0.02 0.45
N THR A 19 -12.13 1.14 0.51
CA THR A 19 -11.04 1.35 1.47
C THR A 19 -11.53 1.73 2.86
N GLU A 20 -12.65 2.43 2.96
CA GLU A 20 -13.22 2.93 4.23
C GLU A 20 -14.30 2.00 4.80
N ARG A 21 -14.59 0.87 4.13
CA ARG A 21 -15.59 -0.08 4.64
C ARG A 21 -15.19 -0.64 6.00
N SER A 22 -16.17 -0.72 6.90
CA SER A 22 -16.01 -1.49 8.12
C SER A 22 -16.08 -2.98 7.82
N LEU A 23 -15.17 -3.76 8.39
CA LEU A 23 -15.17 -5.22 8.32
C LEU A 23 -15.76 -5.80 9.60
N THR A 24 -16.49 -6.91 9.49
CA THR A 24 -16.73 -7.76 10.66
C THR A 24 -15.41 -8.44 11.05
N ALA A 25 -15.31 -8.91 12.29
CA ALA A 25 -14.13 -9.65 12.74
C ALA A 25 -13.85 -10.87 11.85
N GLU A 26 -14.88 -11.65 11.48
CA GLU A 26 -14.67 -12.83 10.63
C GLU A 26 -14.19 -12.45 9.22
N ALA A 27 -14.73 -11.36 8.65
CA ALA A 27 -14.31 -10.89 7.33
C ALA A 27 -12.87 -10.36 7.34
N PHE A 28 -12.46 -9.71 8.45
CA PHE A 28 -11.07 -9.31 8.65
C PHE A 28 -10.16 -10.53 8.76
N ASP A 29 -10.51 -11.50 9.60
CA ASP A 29 -9.72 -12.72 9.80
C ASP A 29 -9.56 -13.52 8.51
N ALA A 30 -10.64 -13.67 7.74
CA ALA A 30 -10.60 -14.34 6.44
C ALA A 30 -9.68 -13.61 5.44
N TYR A 31 -9.65 -12.27 5.48
CA TYR A 31 -8.79 -11.48 4.61
C TYR A 31 -7.31 -11.57 4.99
N VAL A 32 -6.97 -11.39 6.27
CA VAL A 32 -5.57 -11.37 6.72
C VAL A 32 -4.91 -12.75 6.71
N ASN A 33 -5.71 -13.81 6.85
CA ASN A 33 -5.24 -15.19 6.77
C ASN A 33 -5.42 -15.81 5.38
N ALA A 34 -5.90 -15.04 4.40
CA ALA A 34 -5.99 -15.51 3.02
C ALA A 34 -4.60 -15.93 2.53
N PRO A 35 -4.46 -17.10 1.86
CA PRO A 35 -3.19 -17.52 1.31
C PRO A 35 -2.67 -16.50 0.30
N VAL A 36 -1.42 -16.08 0.48
CA VAL A 36 -0.72 -15.23 -0.50
C VAL A 36 -0.41 -16.09 -1.73
N SER A 37 -0.82 -15.63 -2.91
CA SER A 37 -0.51 -16.33 -4.16
C SER A 37 1.01 -16.29 -4.47
N GLU A 38 1.49 -17.20 -5.31
CA GLU A 38 2.92 -17.20 -5.66
C GLU A 38 3.33 -15.91 -6.38
N GLY A 39 2.45 -15.36 -7.24
CA GLY A 39 2.72 -14.10 -7.93
C GLY A 39 2.85 -12.90 -6.98
N GLU A 40 1.97 -12.80 -5.98
CA GLU A 40 2.07 -11.77 -4.93
C GLU A 40 3.36 -11.95 -4.11
N ARG A 41 3.71 -13.19 -3.80
CA ARG A 41 4.94 -13.52 -3.07
C ARG A 41 6.19 -13.15 -3.85
N GLU A 42 6.28 -13.49 -5.13
CA GLU A 42 7.40 -13.15 -6.00
C GLU A 42 7.58 -11.63 -6.10
N GLU A 43 6.48 -10.90 -6.27
CA GLU A 43 6.50 -9.45 -6.36
C GLU A 43 6.94 -8.81 -5.03
N ALA A 44 6.41 -9.28 -3.89
CA ALA A 44 6.84 -8.82 -2.58
C ALA A 44 8.35 -9.05 -2.38
N LEU A 45 8.87 -10.23 -2.73
CA LEU A 45 10.30 -10.53 -2.64
C LEU A 45 11.13 -9.65 -3.59
N ARG A 46 10.64 -9.34 -4.79
CA ARG A 46 11.30 -8.42 -5.73
C ARG A 46 11.42 -7.01 -5.12
N LEU A 47 10.35 -6.51 -4.52
CA LEU A 47 10.33 -5.22 -3.83
C LEU A 47 11.27 -5.19 -2.62
N ILE A 48 11.26 -6.25 -1.79
CA ILE A 48 12.16 -6.38 -0.63
C ILE A 48 13.62 -6.39 -1.07
N ARG A 49 13.97 -7.13 -2.14
CA ARG A 49 15.33 -7.17 -2.69
C ARG A 49 15.78 -5.79 -3.16
N TRP A 50 14.94 -5.10 -3.92
CA TRP A 50 15.24 -3.73 -4.37
C TRP A 50 15.45 -2.77 -3.19
N PHE A 51 14.53 -2.81 -2.21
CA PHE A 51 14.58 -1.95 -1.04
C PHE A 51 15.84 -2.19 -0.21
N SER A 52 16.15 -3.46 0.06
CA SER A 52 17.33 -3.85 0.84
C SER A 52 18.64 -3.56 0.11
N LYS A 53 18.66 -3.60 -1.23
CA LYS A 53 19.80 -3.15 -2.02
C LYS A 53 20.01 -1.64 -1.94
N ARG A 54 18.92 -0.86 -1.92
CA ARG A 54 18.97 0.61 -1.85
C ARG A 54 19.25 1.14 -0.44
N TYR A 55 18.83 0.40 0.59
CA TYR A 55 19.04 0.71 2.00
C TYR A 55 19.69 -0.50 2.68
N PRO A 56 21.03 -0.66 2.54
CA PRO A 56 21.74 -1.85 2.96
C PRO A 56 21.59 -2.17 4.46
N THR A 57 21.59 -1.15 5.31
CA THR A 57 21.56 -1.34 6.77
C THR A 57 20.16 -1.23 7.37
N PRO A 58 19.88 -1.90 8.50
CA PRO A 58 18.63 -1.71 9.24
C PRO A 58 18.36 -0.24 9.62
N ALA A 59 19.41 0.52 9.96
CA ALA A 59 19.28 1.93 10.32
C ALA A 59 18.80 2.79 9.14
N GLU A 60 19.35 2.58 7.94
CA GLU A 60 18.91 3.28 6.72
C GLU A 60 17.47 2.93 6.34
N ARG A 61 17.08 1.66 6.47
CA ARG A 61 15.71 1.19 6.25
C ARG A 61 14.75 1.90 7.19
N LEU A 62 15.06 1.93 8.49
CA LEU A 62 14.26 2.61 9.50
C LEU A 62 14.16 4.12 9.23
N ALA A 63 15.27 4.76 8.87
CA ALA A 63 15.29 6.17 8.52
C ALA A 63 14.40 6.48 7.30
N TYR A 64 14.42 5.63 6.28
CA TYR A 64 13.52 5.75 5.14
C TYR A 64 12.05 5.60 5.55
N VAL A 65 11.72 4.53 6.28
CA VAL A 65 10.32 4.24 6.67
C VAL A 65 9.75 5.39 7.52
N ARG A 66 10.53 5.95 8.44
CA ARG A 66 10.12 7.13 9.23
C ARG A 66 9.79 8.34 8.34
N ARG A 67 10.65 8.65 7.37
CA ARG A 67 10.38 9.74 6.41
C ARG A 67 9.18 9.45 5.52
N ALA A 68 8.99 8.21 5.09
CA ALA A 68 7.86 7.80 4.26
C ALA A 68 6.54 7.90 5.02
N TYR A 69 6.50 7.36 6.24
CA TYR A 69 5.35 7.44 7.12
C TYR A 69 4.97 8.89 7.40
N ALA A 70 5.94 9.76 7.73
CA ALA A 70 5.68 11.18 7.94
C ALA A 70 5.04 11.88 6.73
N ARG A 71 5.36 11.46 5.49
CA ARG A 71 4.71 11.99 4.28
C ARG A 71 3.29 11.44 4.11
N TRP A 72 3.07 10.17 4.40
CA TRP A 72 1.76 9.53 4.27
C TRP A 72 0.77 9.96 5.35
N SER A 73 1.27 10.22 6.56
CA SER A 73 0.47 10.66 7.70
C SER A 73 0.15 12.15 7.67
N GLN A 74 0.75 12.92 6.75
CA GLN A 74 0.34 14.30 6.55
C GLN A 74 -1.06 14.30 5.90
N PRO A 75 -2.05 14.99 6.51
CA PRO A 75 -3.35 15.17 5.88
C PRO A 75 -3.12 15.81 4.51
N HIS A 76 -3.61 15.17 3.46
CA HIS A 76 -3.64 15.81 2.15
C HIS A 76 -4.56 17.03 2.31
N ARG A 77 -4.00 18.25 2.31
CA ARG A 77 -4.80 19.46 2.14
C ARG A 77 -5.27 19.49 0.69
N GLY A 78 -6.43 18.89 0.45
CA GLY A 78 -7.17 18.89 -0.80
C GLY A 78 -8.65 18.94 -0.48
#